data_AF-A0A3M2GZ01-F1
#
_entry.id   AF-A0A3M2GZ01-F1
#
_cell.length_a   1.000
_cell.length_b   1.000
_cell.length_c   1.000
_cell.angle_alpha   90.00
_cell.angle_beta   90.00
_cell.angle_gamma   90.00
#
_symmetry.space_group_name_H-M   'P 1'
#
loop_
_entity.id
_entity.type
_entity.pdbx_description
1 polymer ?
#
loop_
_entity_poly.entity_id
_entity_poly.type
_entity_poly.pdbx_seq_one_letter_code
_entity_poly.pdbx_strand_id
1 'polypeptide(L)'
;MAFYSLLLFTLALHKFFSLPNLATAVLLLPLAFLPREGFGLKSPWNFSLLLLPLLYPIHPHNFLGLSLQAFAEEVFFRVYLMRKLSNLTVSILFVFPHVLLYGGLFSWLTFFPSLLFGFVYQKTHSLALVSLLHLFSNILWFELFSKLL
;
A
#
# COMPACT_ATOMS: atom_id res chain seq x y z
N MET A 1 9.10 -12.92 -4.93
CA MET A 1 8.04 -13.96 -4.97
C MET A 1 7.85 -14.63 -3.62
N ALA A 2 8.88 -15.14 -2.94
CA ALA A 2 8.75 -15.75 -1.60
C ALA A 2 7.96 -14.90 -0.59
N PHE A 3 8.31 -13.62 -0.41
CA PHE A 3 7.54 -12.75 0.52
C PHE A 3 6.11 -12.47 0.06
N TYR A 4 5.84 -12.52 -1.25
CA TYR A 4 4.48 -12.34 -1.76
C TYR A 4 3.62 -13.59 -1.46
N SER A 5 4.20 -14.78 -1.62
CA SER A 5 3.57 -16.02 -1.18
C SER A 5 3.34 -16.04 0.33
N LEU A 6 4.31 -15.55 1.12
CA LEU A 6 4.17 -15.40 2.57
C LEU A 6 3.03 -14.42 2.92
N LEU A 7 2.93 -13.29 2.22
CA LEU A 7 1.83 -12.35 2.39
C LEU A 7 0.48 -13.05 2.17
N LEU A 8 0.28 -13.67 1.01
CA LEU A 8 -0.98 -14.39 0.72
C LEU A 8 -1.26 -15.50 1.74
N PHE A 9 -0.24 -16.22 2.17
CA PHE A 9 -0.37 -17.26 3.19
C PHE A 9 -0.85 -16.68 4.53
N THR A 10 -0.20 -15.60 5.03
CA THR A 10 -0.62 -14.95 6.28
C THR A 10 -2.02 -14.35 6.20
N LEU A 11 -2.42 -13.82 5.05
CA LEU A 11 -3.77 -13.33 4.81
C LEU A 11 -4.80 -14.45 4.79
N ALA A 12 -4.48 -15.60 4.18
CA ALA A 12 -5.35 -16.77 4.19
C ALA A 12 -5.52 -17.32 5.61
N LEU A 13 -4.43 -17.40 6.38
CA LEU A 13 -4.47 -17.77 7.79
C LEU A 13 -5.37 -16.84 8.61
N HIS A 14 -5.25 -15.53 8.41
CA HIS A 14 -6.14 -14.56 9.05
C HIS A 14 -7.60 -14.75 8.62
N LYS A 15 -7.86 -14.88 7.32
CA LYS A 15 -9.22 -14.98 6.77
C LYS A 15 -9.97 -16.25 7.17
N PHE A 16 -9.30 -17.40 7.12
CA PHE A 16 -9.95 -18.72 7.28
C PHE A 16 -9.81 -19.30 8.68
N PHE A 17 -8.81 -18.86 9.46
CA PHE A 17 -8.53 -19.40 10.80
C PHE A 17 -8.55 -18.33 11.90
N SER A 18 -8.95 -17.09 11.57
CA SER A 18 -9.05 -15.97 12.52
C SER A 18 -7.77 -15.66 13.30
N LEU A 19 -6.61 -16.03 12.74
CA LEU A 19 -5.31 -15.67 13.31
C LEU A 19 -5.07 -14.16 13.22
N PRO A 20 -4.21 -13.56 14.06
CA PRO A 20 -3.89 -12.14 13.98
C PRO A 20 -3.42 -11.73 12.59
N ASN A 21 -3.85 -10.54 12.13
CA ASN A 21 -3.42 -10.03 10.83
C ASN A 21 -1.96 -9.54 10.90
N LEU A 22 -1.05 -10.33 10.31
CA LEU A 22 0.39 -10.04 10.26
C LEU A 22 0.82 -9.37 8.95
N ALA A 23 -0.12 -8.94 8.09
CA ALA A 23 0.18 -8.43 6.76
C ALA A 23 1.17 -7.25 6.79
N THR A 24 0.92 -6.24 7.64
CA THR A 24 1.81 -5.08 7.75
C THR A 24 3.24 -5.48 8.11
N ALA A 25 3.41 -6.45 9.02
CA ALA A 25 4.74 -6.96 9.38
C ALA A 25 5.42 -7.65 8.19
N VAL A 26 4.69 -8.50 7.46
CA VAL A 26 5.20 -9.19 6.27
C VAL A 26 5.57 -8.20 5.15
N LEU A 27 4.73 -7.19 4.93
CA LEU A 27 4.95 -6.13 3.94
C LEU A 27 6.19 -5.29 4.25
N LEU A 28 6.57 -5.16 5.53
CA LEU A 28 7.77 -4.44 5.96
C LEU A 28 9.05 -5.29 5.98
N LEU A 29 8.96 -6.63 5.89
CA LEU A 29 10.14 -7.50 5.85
C LEU A 29 11.20 -7.08 4.82
N PRO A 30 10.84 -6.57 3.62
CA PRO A 30 11.84 -6.11 2.67
C PRO A 30 12.76 -5.00 3.15
N LEU A 31 12.35 -4.21 4.14
CA LEU A 31 13.20 -3.15 4.70
C LEU A 31 14.56 -3.65 5.20
N ALA A 32 14.65 -4.91 5.63
CA ALA A 32 15.89 -5.51 6.12
C ALA A 32 17.00 -5.59 5.05
N PHE A 33 16.67 -5.54 3.77
CA PHE A 33 17.61 -5.73 2.67
C PHE A 33 17.38 -4.81 1.46
N LEU A 34 16.39 -3.90 1.51
CA LEU A 34 16.15 -2.94 0.45
C LEU A 34 17.25 -1.86 0.41
N PRO A 35 17.79 -1.54 -0.78
CA PRO A 35 18.77 -0.48 -0.94
C PRO A 35 18.13 0.89 -0.71
N ARG A 36 18.87 1.83 -0.12
CA ARG A 36 18.36 3.16 0.29
C ARG A 36 17.86 3.99 -0.88
N GLU A 37 18.38 3.73 -2.07
CA GLU A 37 18.03 4.41 -3.31
C GLU A 37 16.52 4.26 -3.55
N GLY A 38 15.95 3.06 -3.38
CA GLY A 38 14.54 2.79 -3.64
C GLY A 38 13.55 3.59 -2.77
N PHE A 39 14.02 4.23 -1.69
CA PHE A 39 13.16 5.07 -0.86
C PHE A 39 13.00 6.49 -1.42
N GLY A 40 13.90 6.90 -2.33
CA GLY A 40 13.76 8.20 -2.95
C GLY A 40 14.03 9.39 -2.04
N LEU A 41 14.90 9.23 -1.04
CA LEU A 41 15.09 10.22 0.04
C LEU A 41 15.51 11.62 -0.47
N LYS A 42 16.13 11.69 -1.65
CA LYS A 42 16.55 12.96 -2.30
C LYS A 42 15.47 13.56 -3.20
N SER A 43 14.33 12.91 -3.37
CA SER A 43 13.27 13.38 -4.26
C SER A 43 12.63 14.65 -3.68
N PRO A 44 12.48 15.74 -4.46
CA PRO A 44 11.79 16.95 -3.99
C PRO A 44 10.32 16.66 -3.66
N TRP A 45 9.74 15.62 -4.23
CA TRP A 45 8.38 15.20 -3.93
C TRP A 45 8.17 14.75 -2.48
N ASN A 46 9.25 14.49 -1.73
CA ASN A 46 9.15 14.20 -0.29
C ASN A 46 8.58 15.36 0.53
N PHE A 47 8.61 16.60 0.02
CA PHE A 47 7.90 17.73 0.62
C PHE A 47 6.38 17.52 0.68
N SER A 48 5.83 16.56 -0.06
CA SER A 48 4.41 16.19 0.05
C SER A 48 4.01 15.76 1.45
N LEU A 49 4.95 15.26 2.28
CA LEU A 49 4.68 14.90 3.67
C LEU A 49 4.16 16.07 4.51
N LEU A 50 4.39 17.32 4.10
CA LEU A 50 3.82 18.51 4.72
C LEU A 50 2.29 18.54 4.64
N LEU A 51 1.67 17.72 3.78
CA LEU A 51 0.22 17.58 3.69
C LEU A 51 -0.35 16.58 4.72
N LEU A 52 0.47 15.76 5.40
CA LEU A 52 -0.02 14.80 6.40
C LEU A 52 -0.87 15.44 7.50
N PRO A 53 -0.48 16.59 8.10
CA PRO A 53 -1.30 17.26 9.11
C PRO A 53 -2.68 17.72 8.59
N LEU A 54 -2.83 17.91 7.27
CA LEU A 54 -4.10 18.28 6.66
C LEU A 54 -5.02 17.07 6.47
N LEU A 55 -4.46 15.86 6.35
CA LEU A 55 -5.23 14.63 6.24
C LEU A 55 -5.73 14.11 7.58
N TYR A 56 -5.00 14.38 8.67
CA TYR A 56 -5.35 13.90 10.01
C TYR A 56 -6.76 14.31 10.47
N PRO A 57 -7.20 15.59 10.34
CA PRO A 57 -8.55 15.99 10.74
C PRO A 57 -9.67 15.32 9.94
N ILE A 58 -9.39 14.83 8.73
CA ILE A 58 -10.39 14.18 7.87
C ILE A 58 -10.71 12.78 8.39
N HIS A 59 -9.71 12.04 8.86
CA HIS A 59 -9.86 10.68 9.38
C HIS A 59 -8.95 10.44 10.59
N PRO A 60 -9.29 11.00 11.77
CA PRO A 60 -8.40 10.92 12.94
C PRO A 60 -8.37 9.50 13.53
N HIS A 61 -9.44 8.73 13.36
CA HIS A 61 -9.56 7.37 13.87
C HIS A 61 -8.56 6.47 13.16
N ASN A 62 -7.70 5.77 13.90
CA ASN A 62 -6.70 4.85 13.33
C ASN A 62 -5.77 5.46 12.25
N PHE A 63 -5.59 6.79 12.22
CA PHE A 63 -4.79 7.47 11.19
C PHE A 63 -3.37 6.91 11.08
N LEU A 64 -2.72 6.65 12.22
CA LEU A 64 -1.37 6.09 12.27
C LEU A 64 -1.33 4.66 11.72
N GLY A 65 -2.33 3.83 12.04
CA GLY A 65 -2.43 2.47 11.51
C GLY A 65 -2.60 2.47 10.00
N LEU A 66 -3.48 3.34 9.49
CA LEU A 66 -3.72 3.48 8.05
C LEU A 66 -2.50 4.05 7.32
N SER A 67 -1.81 5.01 7.92
CA SER A 67 -0.56 5.59 7.40
C SER A 67 0.54 4.54 7.32
N LEU A 68 0.72 3.75 8.39
CA LEU A 68 1.71 2.69 8.43
C LEU A 68 1.39 1.58 7.42
N GLN A 69 0.12 1.21 7.28
CA GLN A 69 -0.31 0.23 6.29
C GLN A 69 -0.04 0.71 4.87
N ALA A 70 -0.45 1.94 4.52
CA ALA A 70 -0.20 2.52 3.20
C ALA A 70 1.31 2.56 2.89
N PHE A 71 2.13 2.97 3.85
CA PHE A 71 3.58 2.94 3.72
C PHE A 71 4.12 1.52 3.51
N ALA A 72 3.70 0.55 4.32
CA ALA A 72 4.14 -0.84 4.22
C ALA A 72 3.79 -1.46 2.85
N GLU A 73 2.58 -1.20 2.37
CA GLU A 73 2.15 -1.63 1.04
C GLU A 73 3.00 -1.01 -0.06
N GLU A 74 3.27 0.30 -0.02
CA GLU A 74 4.09 0.94 -1.05
C GLU A 74 5.57 0.52 -1.00
N VAL A 75 6.13 0.26 0.19
CA VAL A 75 7.45 -0.38 0.34
C VAL A 75 7.46 -1.73 -0.39
N PHE A 76 6.46 -2.56 -0.13
CA PHE A 76 6.42 -3.91 -0.67
C PHE A 76 6.18 -3.94 -2.18
N PHE A 77 5.15 -3.24 -2.65
CA PHE A 77 4.73 -3.30 -4.03
C PHE A 77 5.60 -2.43 -4.94
N ARG A 78 5.92 -1.19 -4.54
CA ARG A 78 6.67 -0.26 -5.42
C ARG A 78 8.17 -0.38 -5.24
N VAL A 79 8.65 -0.44 -4.00
CA VAL A 79 10.09 -0.46 -3.77
C VAL A 79 10.66 -1.87 -3.91
N TYR A 80 9.95 -2.90 -3.47
CA TYR A 80 10.43 -4.28 -3.54
C TYR A 80 10.02 -5.01 -4.84
N LEU A 81 8.73 -5.16 -5.14
CA LEU A 81 8.30 -5.96 -6.28
C LEU A 81 8.60 -5.32 -7.63
N MET A 82 8.40 -4.00 -7.80
CA MET A 82 8.68 -3.32 -9.08
C MET A 82 10.17 -3.27 -9.46
N ARG A 83 11.09 -3.70 -8.58
CA ARG A 83 12.50 -3.92 -8.96
C ARG A 83 12.67 -5.06 -9.96
N LYS A 84 11.73 -6.02 -9.96
CA LYS A 84 11.80 -7.23 -10.79
C LYS A 84 10.62 -7.38 -11.73
N LEU A 85 9.54 -6.63 -11.50
CA LEU A 85 8.27 -6.75 -12.19
C LEU A 85 7.82 -5.40 -12.75
N SER A 86 7.01 -5.43 -13.81
CA SER A 86 6.41 -4.21 -14.35
C SER A 86 5.34 -3.64 -13.40
N ASN A 87 5.05 -2.35 -13.51
CA ASN A 87 3.96 -1.71 -12.77
C ASN A 87 2.61 -2.42 -13.01
N LEU A 88 2.33 -2.81 -14.26
CA LEU A 88 1.13 -3.56 -14.62
C LEU A 88 1.04 -4.88 -13.85
N THR A 89 2.12 -5.67 -13.85
CA THR A 89 2.17 -6.94 -13.13
C THR A 89 2.00 -6.73 -11.63
N VAL A 90 2.69 -5.77 -11.04
CA VAL A 90 2.58 -5.46 -9.61
C VAL A 90 1.17 -5.00 -9.24
N SER A 91 0.50 -4.25 -10.12
CA SER A 91 -0.87 -3.79 -9.88
C SER A 91 -1.89 -4.92 -9.97
N ILE A 92 -1.67 -5.93 -10.83
CA ILE A 92 -2.46 -7.17 -10.79
C ILE A 92 -2.20 -7.91 -9.47
N LEU A 93 -0.94 -8.03 -9.04
CA LEU A 93 -0.58 -8.70 -7.79
C LEU A 93 -1.13 -7.97 -6.55
N PHE A 94 -1.32 -6.66 -6.61
CA PHE A 94 -1.89 -5.84 -5.55
C PHE A 94 -3.37 -6.18 -5.29
N VAL A 95 -4.11 -6.61 -6.33
CA VAL A 95 -5.52 -6.96 -6.23
C VAL A 95 -5.74 -8.24 -5.41
N PHE A 96 -4.88 -9.25 -5.54
CA PHE A 96 -5.13 -10.55 -4.93
C PHE A 96 -5.24 -10.53 -3.39
N PRO A 97 -4.37 -9.83 -2.63
CA PRO A 97 -4.56 -9.61 -1.19
C PRO A 97 -5.95 -9.06 -0.84
N HIS A 98 -6.44 -8.09 -1.60
CA HIS A 98 -7.73 -7.44 -1.37
C HIS A 98 -8.89 -8.40 -1.65
N VAL A 99 -8.83 -9.12 -2.79
CA VAL A 99 -9.84 -10.13 -3.14
C VAL A 99 -9.89 -11.24 -2.09
N LEU A 100 -8.74 -11.68 -1.58
CA LEU A 100 -8.66 -12.70 -0.54
C LEU A 100 -9.30 -12.26 0.78
N LEU A 101 -9.05 -11.02 1.21
CA LEU A 101 -9.57 -10.50 2.47
C LEU A 101 -11.04 -10.12 2.40
N TYR A 102 -11.42 -9.32 1.40
CA TYR A 102 -12.71 -8.63 1.35
C TYR A 102 -13.66 -9.21 0.31
N GLY A 103 -13.12 -9.81 -0.76
CA GLY A 103 -13.92 -10.26 -1.90
C GLY A 103 -14.62 -9.12 -2.64
N GLY A 104 -15.55 -9.48 -3.52
CA GLY A 104 -16.40 -8.52 -4.23
C GLY A 104 -15.71 -7.68 -5.31
N LEU A 105 -16.50 -6.89 -6.04
CA LEU A 105 -16.03 -6.07 -7.16
C LEU A 105 -15.07 -4.95 -6.73
N PHE A 106 -15.30 -4.36 -5.56
CA PHE A 106 -14.49 -3.25 -5.05
C PHE A 106 -13.02 -3.65 -4.81
N SER A 107 -12.76 -4.91 -4.45
CA SER A 107 -11.39 -5.42 -4.33
C SER A 107 -10.64 -5.38 -5.66
N TRP A 108 -11.33 -5.63 -6.78
CA TRP A 108 -10.73 -5.56 -8.12
C TRP A 108 -10.42 -4.12 -8.55
N LEU A 109 -11.23 -3.16 -8.09
CA LEU A 109 -11.02 -1.74 -8.42
C LEU A 109 -9.72 -1.18 -7.83
N THR A 110 -9.13 -1.83 -6.82
CA THR A 110 -7.80 -1.48 -6.29
C THR A 110 -6.67 -1.58 -7.32
N PHE A 111 -6.91 -2.26 -8.46
CA PHE A 111 -6.02 -2.27 -9.61
C PHE A 111 -5.67 -0.87 -10.11
N PHE A 112 -6.68 0.00 -10.27
CA PHE A 112 -6.51 1.33 -10.85
C PHE A 112 -5.69 2.29 -9.98
N PRO A 113 -5.99 2.50 -8.68
CA PRO A 113 -5.14 3.32 -7.83
C PRO A 113 -3.74 2.73 -7.70
N SER A 114 -3.59 1.39 -7.61
CA SER A 114 -2.25 0.76 -7.62
C SER A 114 -1.45 1.10 -8.88
N LEU A 115 -2.09 1.05 -10.05
CA LEU A 115 -1.43 1.37 -11.32
C LEU A 115 -0.97 2.83 -11.35
N LEU A 116 -1.80 3.74 -10.84
CA LEU A 116 -1.46 5.16 -10.68
C LEU A 116 -0.28 5.33 -9.71
N PHE A 117 -0.29 4.67 -8.55
CA PHE A 117 0.79 4.79 -7.56
C PHE A 117 2.12 4.32 -8.13
N GLY A 118 2.15 3.19 -8.85
CA GLY A 118 3.36 2.74 -9.51
C GLY A 118 3.84 3.67 -10.62
N PHE A 119 2.92 4.30 -11.38
CA PHE A 119 3.29 5.32 -12.37
C PHE A 119 3.91 6.56 -11.70
N VAL A 120 3.28 7.07 -10.63
CA VAL A 120 3.80 8.22 -9.86
C VAL A 120 5.16 7.88 -9.25
N TYR A 121 5.32 6.67 -8.69
CA TYR A 121 6.60 6.22 -8.16
C TYR A 121 7.69 6.21 -9.24
N GLN A 122 7.41 5.70 -10.44
CA GLN A 122 8.37 5.69 -11.54
C GLN A 122 8.79 7.09 -12.00
N LYS A 123 7.87 8.07 -11.94
CA LYS A 123 8.15 9.45 -12.38
C LYS A 123 8.83 10.30 -11.33
N THR A 124 8.48 10.11 -10.07
CA THR A 124 8.93 10.97 -8.97
C THR A 124 10.03 10.35 -8.13
N HIS A 125 10.14 9.02 -8.20
CA HIS A 125 11.04 8.21 -7.38
C HIS A 125 10.95 8.62 -5.91
N SER A 126 9.73 8.86 -5.41
CA SER A 126 9.46 9.25 -4.02
C SER A 126 8.50 8.26 -3.40
N LEU A 127 8.99 7.49 -2.43
CA LEU A 127 8.14 6.61 -1.63
C LEU A 127 7.16 7.42 -0.77
N ALA A 128 7.60 8.58 -0.26
CA ALA A 128 6.80 9.44 0.58
C ALA A 128 5.54 9.95 -0.15
N LEU A 129 5.69 10.43 -1.39
CA LEU A 129 4.56 10.89 -2.18
C LEU A 129 3.56 9.76 -2.46
N VAL A 130 4.02 8.59 -2.87
CA VAL A 130 3.09 7.49 -3.20
C VAL A 130 2.43 6.89 -1.97
N SER A 131 3.13 6.84 -0.83
CA SER A 131 2.52 6.44 0.46
C SER A 131 1.45 7.43 0.89
N LEU A 132 1.68 8.73 0.68
CA LEU A 132 0.69 9.77 0.96
C LEU A 132 -0.52 9.68 0.02
N LEU A 133 -0.29 9.48 -1.28
CA LEU A 133 -1.37 9.28 -2.26
C LEU A 133 -2.21 8.05 -1.93
N HIS A 134 -1.56 6.97 -1.52
CA HIS A 134 -2.25 5.76 -1.07
C HIS A 134 -3.06 6.04 0.21
N LEU A 135 -2.47 6.66 1.23
CA LEU A 135 -3.20 7.06 2.44
C LEU A 135 -4.41 7.93 2.10
N PHE A 136 -4.24 8.93 1.23
CA PHE A 136 -5.32 9.79 0.77
C PHE A 136 -6.43 8.99 0.07
N SER A 137 -6.06 8.05 -0.81
CA SER A 137 -7.01 7.15 -1.47
C SER A 137 -7.78 6.30 -0.47
N ASN A 138 -7.13 5.78 0.57
CA ASN A 138 -7.78 4.99 1.62
C ASN A 138 -8.74 5.86 2.44
N ILE A 139 -8.33 7.07 2.83
CA ILE A 139 -9.21 8.01 3.55
C ILE A 139 -10.45 8.34 2.72
N LEU A 140 -10.27 8.67 1.43
CA LEU A 140 -11.40 8.92 0.53
C LEU A 140 -12.31 7.70 0.41
N TRP A 141 -11.74 6.51 0.31
CA TRP A 141 -12.50 5.26 0.26
C TRP A 141 -13.38 5.08 1.50
N PHE A 142 -12.79 5.23 2.70
CA PHE A 142 -13.53 5.12 3.95
C PHE A 142 -14.60 6.22 4.08
N GLU A 143 -14.28 7.48 3.79
CA GLU A 143 -15.23 8.57 4.00
C GLU A 143 -16.39 8.57 2.99
N LEU A 144 -16.16 8.12 1.75
CA LEU A 144 -17.16 8.14 0.69
C LEU A 144 -17.98 6.84 0.62
N PHE A 145 -17.34 5.69 0.72
CA PHE A 145 -17.98 4.40 0.40
C PHE A 145 -18.35 3.58 1.65
N SER A 146 -17.65 3.73 2.77
CA SER A 146 -18.02 2.98 3.99
C SER A 146 -19.31 3.50 4.64
N LYS A 147 -19.75 4.72 4.32
CA LYS A 147 -21.02 5.29 4.79
C LYS A 147 -22.22 4.91 3.91
N LEU A 148 -21.99 4.28 2.75
CA LEU A 148 -23.02 3.88 1.79
C LEU A 148 -23.38 2.38 1.87
N LEU A 149 -22.70 1.62 2.74
CA LEU A 149 -22.91 0.20 3.03
C LEU A 149 -23.29 0.03 4.51
#